data_AF-A0AAV7UE91-F1
#
_entry.id   AF-A0AAV7UE91-F1
#
_cell.length_a   1.000
_cell.length_b   1.000
_cell.length_c   1.000
_cell.angle_alpha   90.00
_cell.angle_beta   90.00
_cell.angle_gamma   90.00
#
_symmetry.space_group_name_H-M   'P 1'
#
loop_
_entity.id
_entity.type
_entity.pdbx_description
1 polymer ?
#
loop_
_entity_poly.entity_id
_entity_poly.type
_entity_poly.pdbx_seq_one_letter_code
_entity_poly.pdbx_strand_id
1 'polypeptide(L)'
;MLNESSSRSHALLTVCIRSEAQDPLNSSCFITKHGKLCFVDLAGSEKVKHTGSTGELMVEANSINRSLLALGHCISLLVDSKKKSNHIPYRDSNLTRLLADSLGGSGVTLMVIANCIL
;
A
#
# COMPACT_ATOMS: atom_id res chain seq x y z
N MET A 1 -20.96 -6.49 12.90
CA MET A 1 -19.88 -6.79 13.86
C MET A 1 -18.58 -6.43 13.19
N LEU A 2 -17.92 -5.35 13.64
CA LEU A 2 -16.59 -4.97 13.17
C LEU A 2 -15.57 -5.81 13.93
N ASN A 3 -14.63 -6.40 13.21
CA ASN A 3 -13.50 -7.08 13.83
C ASN A 3 -12.56 -5.99 14.34
N GLU A 4 -12.70 -5.61 15.61
CA GLU A 4 -12.21 -4.34 16.19
C GLU A 4 -10.71 -4.11 15.95
N SER A 5 -9.89 -5.16 15.97
CA SER A 5 -8.45 -5.08 15.70
C SER A 5 -8.12 -5.04 14.20
N SER A 6 -8.89 -5.73 13.35
CA SER A 6 -8.65 -5.79 11.90
C SER A 6 -9.01 -4.48 11.20
N SER A 7 -10.02 -3.76 11.71
CA SER A 7 -10.44 -2.48 11.14
C SER A 7 -9.47 -1.34 11.44
N ARG A 8 -8.50 -1.54 12.34
CA ARG A 8 -7.64 -0.48 12.91
C ARG A 8 -6.16 -0.60 12.53
N SER A 9 -5.80 -1.56 11.69
CA SER A 9 -4.41 -1.74 11.25
C SER A 9 -4.34 -2.09 9.77
N HIS A 10 -3.20 -1.80 9.14
CA HIS A 10 -2.91 -2.21 7.77
C HIS A 10 -2.06 -3.49 7.83
N ALA A 11 -2.42 -4.50 7.06
CA ALA A 11 -1.63 -5.72 6.93
C ALA A 11 -1.01 -5.81 5.52
N LEU A 12 0.29 -6.11 5.48
CA LEU A 12 1.02 -6.30 4.23
C LEU A 12 1.64 -7.69 4.22
N LEU A 13 1.30 -8.49 3.22
CA LEU A 13 1.93 -9.77 2.93
C LEU A 13 2.70 -9.64 1.62
N THR A 14 4.03 -9.75 1.70
CA THR A 14 4.89 -9.72 0.52
C THR A 14 5.43 -11.12 0.23
N VAL A 15 5.15 -11.63 -0.96
CA VAL A 15 5.69 -12.89 -1.49
C VAL A 15 6.76 -12.56 -2.52
N CYS A 16 8.01 -12.90 -2.20
CA CYS A 16 9.14 -12.77 -3.11
C CYS A 16 9.39 -14.10 -3.83
N ILE A 17 9.38 -14.07 -5.15
CA ILE A 17 9.61 -15.24 -6.00
C ILE A 17 10.98 -15.06 -6.67
N ARG A 18 11.84 -16.05 -6.51
CA ARG A 18 13.09 -16.18 -7.26
C ARG A 18 12.98 -17.42 -8.12
N SER A 19 13.23 -17.28 -9.42
CA SER A 19 13.24 -18.38 -10.37
C SER A 19 14.59 -18.41 -11.07
N GLU A 20 15.22 -19.57 -11.09
CA GLU A 20 16.48 -19.79 -11.78
C GLU A 20 16.24 -20.82 -12.87
N ALA A 21 16.65 -20.49 -14.09
CA ALA A 21 16.61 -21.38 -15.23
C ALA A 21 17.97 -21.37 -15.92
N GLN A 22 18.41 -22.51 -16.42
CA GLN A 22 19.64 -22.59 -17.20
C GLN A 22 19.49 -21.74 -18.48
N ASP A 23 20.53 -21.01 -18.85
CA ASP A 23 20.53 -20.22 -20.07
C ASP A 23 20.53 -21.16 -21.28
N PRO A 24 19.50 -21.12 -22.15
CA PRO A 24 19.43 -22.00 -23.33
C PRO A 24 20.57 -21.74 -24.33
N LEU A 25 21.23 -20.59 -24.27
CA LEU A 25 22.37 -20.24 -25.14
C LEU A 25 23.73 -20.55 -24.50
N ASN A 26 23.77 -20.75 -23.18
CA ASN A 26 25.01 -21.02 -22.46
C ASN A 26 24.76 -21.93 -21.25
N SER A 27 25.00 -23.23 -21.41
CA SER A 27 24.79 -24.25 -20.37
C SER A 27 25.61 -24.04 -19.09
N SER A 28 26.62 -23.17 -19.09
CA SER A 28 27.39 -22.82 -17.88
C SER A 28 26.78 -21.67 -17.08
N CYS A 29 25.73 -21.03 -17.58
CA CYS A 29 25.12 -19.85 -17.00
C CYS A 29 23.65 -20.09 -16.58
N PHE A 30 23.20 -19.35 -15.58
CA PHE A 30 21.81 -19.39 -15.09
C PHE A 30 21.19 -18.00 -15.20
N ILE A 31 19.98 -17.94 -15.72
CA ILE A 31 19.13 -16.74 -15.74
C ILE A 31 18.32 -16.75 -14.47
N THR A 32 18.55 -15.75 -13.61
CA THR A 32 17.76 -15.53 -12.40
C THR A 32 16.71 -14.45 -12.67
N LYS A 33 15.44 -14.77 -12.40
CA LYS A 33 14.32 -13.84 -12.43
C LYS A 33 13.81 -13.61 -11.01
N HIS A 34 13.47 -12.36 -10.73
CA HIS A 34 12.87 -11.95 -9.46
C HIS A 34 11.47 -11.39 -9.71
N GLY A 35 10.51 -11.83 -8.90
CA GLY A 35 9.16 -11.30 -8.86
C GLY A 35 8.76 -10.98 -7.43
N LYS A 36 7.89 -9.99 -7.26
CA LYS A 36 7.33 -9.61 -5.96
C LYS A 36 5.83 -9.43 -6.09
N LEU A 37 5.07 -10.16 -5.29
CA LEU A 37 3.63 -9.97 -5.12
C LEU A 37 3.40 -9.37 -3.74
N CYS A 38 2.59 -8.31 -3.68
CA CYS A 38 2.24 -7.63 -2.43
C CYS A 38 0.72 -7.65 -2.27
N PHE A 39 0.25 -8.32 -1.23
CA PHE A 39 -1.14 -8.27 -0.80
C PHE A 39 -1.25 -7.28 0.36
N VAL A 40 -2.14 -6.31 0.19
CA VAL A 40 -2.30 -5.21 1.15
C VAL A 40 -3.76 -5.20 1.58
N ASP A 41 -3.98 -5.42 2.86
CA ASP A 41 -5.26 -5.21 3.53
C ASP A 41 -5.20 -3.86 4.25
N LEU A 42 -6.09 -2.95 3.89
CA LEU A 42 -6.11 -1.59 4.41
C LEU A 42 -7.14 -1.48 5.53
N ALA A 43 -6.76 -0.76 6.58
CA ALA A 43 -7.66 -0.40 7.66
C ALA A 43 -8.89 0.37 7.15
N GLY A 44 -9.92 0.43 7.99
CA GLY A 44 -11.14 1.19 7.74
C GLY A 44 -10.86 2.67 7.45
N SER A 45 -11.63 3.24 6.52
CA SER A 45 -11.52 4.65 6.09
C SER A 45 -12.56 5.56 6.76
N GLU A 46 -13.24 5.07 7.79
CA GLU A 46 -14.27 5.81 8.51
C GLU A 46 -13.72 7.07 9.18
N LYS A 47 -14.52 8.14 9.12
CA LYS A 47 -14.17 9.43 9.71
C LYS A 47 -14.25 9.33 11.22
N VAL A 48 -13.17 9.70 11.91
CA VAL A 48 -13.08 9.74 13.39
C VAL A 48 -14.27 10.47 14.03
N LYS A 49 -14.76 11.56 13.41
CA LYS A 49 -15.95 12.31 13.89
C LYS A 49 -17.22 11.47 14.05
N HIS A 50 -17.35 10.35 13.32
CA HIS A 50 -18.52 9.47 13.36
C HIS A 50 -18.31 8.28 14.30
N THR A 51 -17.10 8.08 14.82
CA THR A 51 -16.74 6.92 15.66
C THR A 51 -16.94 7.16 17.16
N GLY A 52 -17.12 8.41 17.60
CA GLY A 52 -17.20 8.75 19.04
C GLY A 52 -15.91 8.53 19.82
N SER A 53 -14.78 8.29 19.14
CA SER A 53 -13.47 8.02 19.74
C SER A 53 -12.97 9.20 20.59
N THR A 54 -12.58 8.94 21.84
CA THR A 54 -11.97 9.92 22.76
C THR A 54 -10.62 9.42 23.27
N GLY A 55 -9.76 10.34 23.75
CA GLY A 55 -8.45 9.99 24.31
C GLY A 55 -7.56 9.21 23.33
N GLU A 56 -7.02 8.08 23.77
CA GLU A 56 -6.10 7.23 22.98
C GLU A 56 -6.74 6.66 21.72
N LEU A 57 -8.04 6.32 21.77
CA LEU A 57 -8.78 5.82 20.61
C LEU A 57 -8.84 6.87 19.49
N MET A 58 -8.92 8.16 19.84
CA MET A 58 -8.89 9.25 18.87
C MET A 58 -7.50 9.40 18.23
N VAL A 59 -6.43 9.24 19.01
CA VAL A 59 -5.06 9.30 18.52
C VAL A 59 -4.79 8.17 17.51
N GLU A 60 -5.22 6.95 17.82
CA GLU A 60 -5.10 5.80 16.92
C GLU A 60 -5.92 5.99 15.65
N ALA A 61 -7.19 6.38 15.77
CA ALA A 61 -8.07 6.64 14.62
C ALA A 61 -7.53 7.75 13.70
N ASN A 62 -6.87 8.77 14.27
CA ASN A 62 -6.17 9.79 13.50
C ASN A 62 -4.93 9.24 12.80
N SER A 63 -4.17 8.34 13.44
CA SER A 63 -2.99 7.70 12.83
C SER A 63 -3.37 6.84 11.62
N ILE A 64 -4.45 6.05 11.75
CA ILE A 64 -5.01 5.25 10.66
C ILE A 64 -5.40 6.16 9.49
N ASN A 65 -6.22 7.17 9.75
CA ASN A 65 -6.66 8.11 8.71
C ASN A 65 -5.50 8.88 8.07
N ARG A 66 -4.47 9.24 8.84
CA ARG A 66 -3.26 9.90 8.33
C ARG A 66 -2.55 9.03 7.29
N SER A 67 -2.41 7.74 7.55
CA SER A 67 -1.78 6.81 6.59
C SER A 67 -2.60 6.61 5.31
N LEU A 68 -3.93 6.51 5.42
CA LEU A 68 -4.83 6.41 4.26
C LEU A 68 -4.86 7.71 3.43
N LEU A 69 -4.84 8.88 4.10
CA LEU A 69 -4.78 10.17 3.41
C LEU A 69 -3.45 10.35 2.67
N ALA A 70 -2.33 9.97 3.30
CA ALA A 70 -1.02 10.00 2.65
C ALA A 70 -0.99 9.09 1.41
N LEU A 71 -1.61 7.90 1.49
CA LEU A 71 -1.75 7.00 0.35
C LEU A 71 -2.56 7.63 -0.79
N GLY A 72 -3.74 8.20 -0.48
CA GLY A 72 -4.57 8.90 -1.45
C GLY A 72 -3.85 10.09 -2.10
N HIS A 73 -3.08 10.85 -1.32
CA HIS A 73 -2.27 11.95 -1.82
C HIS A 73 -1.20 11.46 -2.80
N CYS A 74 -0.43 10.41 -2.46
CA CYS A 74 0.57 9.83 -3.36
C CYS A 74 -0.07 9.37 -4.68
N ILE A 75 -1.20 8.65 -4.62
CA ILE A 75 -1.92 8.18 -5.82
C ILE A 75 -2.39 9.36 -6.68
N SER A 76 -2.95 10.40 -6.06
CA SER A 76 -3.42 11.59 -6.81
C SER A 76 -2.29 12.28 -7.59
N LEU A 77 -1.08 12.32 -7.03
CA LEU A 77 0.08 12.90 -7.68
C LEU A 77 0.63 11.99 -8.80
N LEU A 78 0.54 10.67 -8.64
CA LEU A 78 0.96 9.70 -9.66
C LEU A 78 0.04 9.71 -10.89
N VAL A 79 -1.26 9.94 -10.71
CA VAL A 79 -2.24 9.97 -11.80
C VAL A 79 -2.23 11.32 -12.54
N ASP A 80 -1.93 12.42 -11.84
CA ASP A 80 -1.91 13.76 -12.44
C ASP A 80 -0.67 13.96 -13.34
N SER A 81 -0.85 13.66 -14.63
CA SER A 81 0.18 13.73 -15.66
C SER A 81 0.77 15.13 -15.86
N LYS A 82 0.09 16.19 -15.38
CA LYS A 82 0.55 17.59 -15.46
C LYS A 82 1.50 17.96 -14.32
N LYS A 83 1.59 17.14 -13.27
CA LYS A 83 2.45 17.35 -12.09
C LYS A 83 3.63 16.39 -12.02
N LYS A 84 4.03 15.77 -13.13
CA LYS A 84 5.12 14.78 -13.20
C LYS A 84 6.48 15.27 -12.66
N SER A 85 6.68 16.57 -12.44
CA SER A 85 7.88 17.12 -11.79
C SER A 85 7.81 17.21 -10.26
N ASN A 86 6.68 16.88 -9.64
CA ASN A 86 6.52 16.98 -8.19
C ASN A 86 6.99 15.69 -7.53
N HIS A 87 7.96 15.83 -6.62
CA HIS A 87 8.37 14.78 -5.70
C HIS A 87 7.14 14.12 -5.03
N ILE A 88 7.01 12.80 -5.16
CA ILE A 88 5.94 12.04 -4.51
C ILE A 88 6.30 11.82 -3.04
N PRO A 89 5.46 12.26 -2.07
CA PRO A 89 5.81 12.27 -0.66
C PRO A 89 5.57 10.91 0.01
N TYR A 90 6.21 9.84 -0.51
CA TYR A 90 6.09 8.49 0.07
C TYR A 90 6.48 8.43 1.55
N ARG A 91 7.28 9.38 2.03
CA ARG A 91 7.79 9.45 3.41
C ARG A 91 6.74 9.90 4.44
N ASP A 92 5.59 10.41 4.02
CA ASP A 92 4.59 10.96 4.94
C ASP A 92 3.96 9.88 5.85
N SER A 93 3.95 8.62 5.43
CA SER A 93 3.51 7.49 6.27
C SER A 93 4.37 6.25 6.08
N ASN A 94 4.42 5.37 7.09
CA ASN A 94 5.11 4.07 6.95
C ASN A 94 4.46 3.20 5.86
N LEU A 95 3.14 3.26 5.71
CA LEU A 95 2.40 2.57 4.66
C LEU A 95 2.89 2.99 3.26
N THR A 96 2.92 4.29 2.98
CA THR A 96 3.38 4.82 1.68
C THR A 96 4.87 4.59 1.43
N ARG A 97 5.69 4.50 2.49
CA ARG A 97 7.12 4.11 2.36
C ARG A 97 7.26 2.66 1.93
N LEU A 98 6.49 1.76 2.53
CA LEU A 98 6.51 0.33 2.19
C LEU A 98 5.96 0.08 0.78
N LEU A 99 4.95 0.85 0.36
CA LEU A 99 4.31 0.73 -0.94
C LEU A 99 4.97 1.55 -2.06
N ALA A 100 6.03 2.31 -1.78
CA ALA A 100 6.64 3.21 -2.75
C ALA A 100 7.04 2.49 -4.06
N ASP A 101 7.63 1.30 -3.95
CA ASP A 101 8.01 0.48 -5.10
C ASP A 101 6.80 -0.12 -5.83
N SER A 102 5.72 -0.44 -5.11
CA SER A 102 4.49 -0.94 -5.73
C SER A 102 3.72 0.16 -6.47
N LEU A 103 3.72 1.39 -5.94
CA LEU A 103 2.95 2.52 -6.49
C LEU A 103 3.68 3.26 -7.63
N GLY A 104 5.00 3.42 -7.52
CA GLY A 104 5.80 4.20 -8.47
C GLY A 104 6.86 3.39 -9.24
N GLY A 105 7.01 2.11 -8.95
CA GLY A 105 7.96 1.22 -9.65
C GLY A 105 7.39 0.65 -10.94
N SER A 106 8.05 -0.39 -11.45
CA SER A 106 7.64 -1.10 -12.68
C SER A 106 6.55 -2.15 -12.48
N GLY A 107 6.07 -2.31 -11.24
CA GLY A 107 5.00 -3.24 -10.89
C GLY A 107 3.62 -2.78 -11.37
N VAL A 108 2.70 -3.72 -11.46
CA VAL A 108 1.28 -3.42 -11.68
C VAL A 108 0.59 -3.39 -10.32
N THR A 109 -0.09 -2.30 -10.01
CA THR A 109 -0.88 -2.16 -8.79
C THR A 109 -2.36 -2.06 -9.12
N LEU A 110 -3.16 -2.90 -8.45
CA LEU A 110 -4.61 -2.87 -8.49
C LEU A 110 -5.13 -2.47 -7.11
N MET A 111 -6.01 -1.47 -7.07
CA MET A 111 -6.72 -1.07 -5.86
C MET A 111 -8.19 -1.47 -6.00
N VAL A 112 -8.71 -2.17 -5.00
CA VAL A 112 -10.12 -2.57 -4.90
C VAL A 112 -10.76 -1.81 -3.76
N ILE A 113 -11.90 -1.16 -4.01
CA ILE A 113 -12.64 -0.40 -3.01
C ILE A 113 -13.93 -1.14 -2.70
N ALA A 114 -14.11 -1.52 -1.43
CA ALA A 114 -15.33 -2.12 -0.93
C ALA A 114 -16.14 -1.09 -0.13
N ASN A 115 -17.24 -0.60 -0.70
CA ASN A 115 -18.17 0.27 0.01
C ASN A 115 -19.17 -0.60 0.79
N CYS A 116 -19.03 -0.65 2.11
CA CYS A 116 -20.08 -1.17 2.98
C CYS A 116 -21.13 -0.07 3.20
N ILE A 117 -22.26 -0.18 2.51
CA ILE A 117 -23.49 0.56 2.84
C ILE A 117 -24.27 -0.33 3.81
N LEU A 118 -24.33 0.05 5.08
CA LEU A 118 -25.32 -0.45 6.04
C LEU A 118 -26.27 0.68 6.41
#